data_AF-A0A177QYG3-F1
#
_entry.id   AF-A0A177QYG3-F1
#
_cell.length_a   1.000
_cell.length_b   1.000
_cell.length_c   1.000
_cell.angle_alpha   90.00
_cell.angle_beta   90.00
_cell.angle_gamma   90.00
#
_symmetry.space_group_name_H-M   'P 1'
#
loop_
_entity.id
_entity.type
_entity.pdbx_description
1 polymer ?
#
loop_
_entity_poly.entity_id
_entity_poly.type
_entity_poly.pdbx_seq_one_letter_code
_entity_poly.pdbx_strand_id
1 'polypeptide(L)'
;MKILPFVLFASFAFADTPPVPKVFKGMQGQKGQYQVEMLEAAGKSSARKMTICTDNLMKPHAEGKGRSEVSCKYKLLKDTADEAMIESTCNERTSTVTLKRENAKSILMSMQSTGPRGASNMKARYTYLGACREGQGTMSLDPDSPECKQMKAQAAQMDAKTRERLLAMCK
;
A
#
# COMPACT_ATOMS: atom_id res chain seq x y z
N MET A 1 9.28 -29.78 53.26
CA MET A 1 9.64 -29.40 51.87
C MET A 1 8.38 -29.53 51.01
N LYS A 2 7.86 -28.41 50.48
CA LYS A 2 6.63 -28.37 49.65
C LYS A 2 7.04 -27.94 48.24
N ILE A 3 6.79 -28.80 47.27
CA ILE A 3 7.08 -28.58 45.84
C ILE A 3 5.83 -27.93 45.23
N LEU A 4 5.99 -26.72 44.67
CA LEU A 4 4.94 -26.02 43.92
C LEU A 4 5.12 -26.29 42.41
N PRO A 5 4.03 -26.57 41.66
CA PRO A 5 4.12 -26.85 40.23
C PRO A 5 4.28 -25.56 39.42
N PHE A 6 5.22 -25.61 38.48
CA PHE A 6 5.50 -24.58 37.49
C PHE A 6 4.32 -24.48 36.50
N VAL A 7 3.61 -23.36 36.49
CA VAL A 7 2.59 -23.06 35.48
C VAL A 7 3.29 -22.42 34.28
N LEU A 8 3.40 -23.19 33.19
CA LEU A 8 3.85 -22.71 31.88
C LEU A 8 2.73 -21.88 31.24
N PHE A 9 2.84 -20.55 31.32
CA PHE A 9 2.07 -19.65 30.47
C PHE A 9 2.70 -19.61 29.07
N ALA A 10 2.06 -20.28 28.11
CA ALA A 10 2.37 -20.13 26.69
C ALA A 10 1.62 -18.90 26.14
N SER A 11 2.32 -17.78 25.97
CA SER A 11 1.80 -16.59 25.29
C SER A 11 1.97 -16.77 23.77
N PHE A 12 0.89 -17.11 23.06
CA PHE A 12 0.82 -16.97 21.61
C PHE A 12 0.40 -15.54 21.25
N ALA A 13 1.37 -14.65 21.07
CA ALA A 13 1.13 -13.36 20.43
C ALA A 13 1.19 -13.55 18.91
N PHE A 14 0.04 -13.64 18.25
CA PHE A 14 -0.02 -13.59 16.79
C PHE A 14 0.28 -12.16 16.33
N ALA A 15 1.31 -12.04 15.50
CA ALA A 15 1.74 -10.81 14.88
C ALA A 15 0.74 -10.33 13.82
N ASP A 16 0.02 -9.23 14.08
CA ASP A 16 -0.86 -8.55 13.11
C ASP A 16 -0.10 -7.82 11.98
N THR A 17 1.22 -7.99 11.90
CA THR A 17 2.03 -7.37 10.84
C THR A 17 2.19 -8.34 9.68
N PRO A 18 1.71 -8.02 8.46
CA PRO A 18 1.87 -8.90 7.32
C PRO A 18 3.37 -9.14 7.04
N PRO A 19 3.78 -10.38 6.72
CA PRO A 19 5.18 -10.72 6.50
C PRO A 19 5.72 -9.92 5.31
N VAL A 20 6.95 -9.40 5.46
CA VAL A 20 7.65 -8.66 4.41
C VAL A 20 8.12 -9.63 3.31
N PRO A 21 7.64 -9.50 2.07
CA PRO A 21 8.05 -10.40 1.00
C PRO A 21 9.54 -10.27 0.62
N LYS A 22 10.18 -11.39 0.31
CA LYS A 22 11.57 -11.46 -0.14
C LYS A 22 11.82 -10.76 -1.47
N VAL A 23 10.79 -10.54 -2.29
CA VAL A 23 10.90 -9.74 -3.53
C VAL A 23 11.31 -8.29 -3.26
N PHE A 24 11.17 -7.80 -2.02
CA PHE A 24 11.71 -6.48 -1.62
C PHE A 24 13.15 -6.54 -1.09
N LYS A 25 13.69 -7.74 -0.77
CA LYS A 25 15.09 -7.86 -0.34
C LYS A 25 16.01 -7.44 -1.49
N GLY A 26 17.03 -6.65 -1.19
CA GLY A 26 17.97 -6.11 -2.18
C GLY A 26 17.48 -4.89 -2.96
N MET A 27 16.19 -4.55 -2.90
CA MET A 27 15.75 -3.18 -3.16
C MET A 27 16.06 -2.37 -1.89
N GLN A 28 16.40 -1.08 -2.00
CA GLN A 28 16.81 -0.23 -0.87
C GLN A 28 15.67 0.03 0.14
N GLY A 29 15.23 -1.04 0.82
CA GLY A 29 14.22 -1.05 1.86
C GLY A 29 12.78 -1.07 1.33
N GLN A 30 11.85 -1.38 2.23
CA GLN A 30 10.41 -1.10 2.10
C GLN A 30 10.10 0.40 2.26
N LYS A 31 11.14 1.20 2.50
CA LYS A 31 11.11 2.61 2.85
C LYS A 31 11.62 3.41 1.65
N GLY A 32 11.02 4.56 1.43
CA GLY A 32 11.38 5.53 0.42
C GLY A 32 10.23 5.91 -0.49
N GLN A 33 10.61 6.55 -1.58
CA GLN A 33 9.73 7.09 -2.59
C GLN A 33 9.56 6.08 -3.72
N TYR A 34 8.32 5.77 -4.06
CA TYR A 34 7.96 4.86 -5.16
C TYR A 34 7.05 5.56 -6.14
N GLN A 35 7.40 5.54 -7.42
CA GLN A 35 6.44 5.84 -8.48
C GLN A 35 5.56 4.62 -8.70
N VAL A 36 4.24 4.81 -8.61
CA VAL A 36 3.22 3.83 -8.93
C VAL A 36 2.58 4.22 -10.24
N GLU A 37 2.73 3.36 -11.23
CA GLU A 37 2.09 3.48 -12.54
C GLU A 37 0.98 2.42 -12.62
N MET A 38 -0.28 2.85 -12.60
CA MET A 38 -1.40 1.94 -12.81
C MET A 38 -1.50 1.57 -14.29
N LEU A 39 -1.31 0.29 -14.60
CA LEU A 39 -1.33 -0.25 -15.96
C LEU A 39 -2.72 -0.76 -16.34
N GLU A 40 -3.43 -1.36 -15.39
CA GLU A 40 -4.79 -1.86 -15.56
C GLU A 40 -5.60 -1.57 -14.29
N ALA A 41 -6.80 -1.02 -14.45
CA ALA A 41 -7.75 -0.83 -13.35
C ALA A 41 -9.19 -1.02 -13.87
N ALA A 42 -10.03 -1.70 -13.08
CA ALA A 42 -11.43 -1.88 -13.43
C ALA A 42 -12.17 -0.53 -13.47
N GLY A 43 -12.52 -0.06 -14.68
CA GLY A 43 -13.58 0.91 -14.88
C GLY A 43 -13.23 2.22 -15.60
N LYS A 44 -11.98 2.73 -15.60
CA LYS A 44 -11.59 3.92 -16.40
C LYS A 44 -10.10 3.90 -16.77
N SER A 45 -9.85 3.98 -18.07
CA SER A 45 -8.54 4.06 -18.72
C SER A 45 -7.93 5.46 -18.54
N SER A 46 -7.07 5.61 -17.54
CA SER A 46 -5.91 6.50 -17.66
C SER A 46 -4.76 5.83 -16.91
N ALA A 47 -3.61 5.68 -17.56
CA ALA A 47 -2.40 5.25 -16.88
C ALA A 47 -2.07 6.33 -15.84
N ARG A 48 -2.40 6.07 -14.58
CA ARG A 48 -2.19 7.05 -13.51
C ARG A 48 -0.81 6.84 -12.94
N LYS A 49 0.02 7.89 -13.03
CA LYS A 49 1.29 7.95 -12.34
C LYS A 49 1.10 8.74 -11.06
N MET A 50 1.45 8.12 -9.95
CA MET A 50 1.50 8.77 -8.65
C MET A 50 2.78 8.39 -7.95
N THR A 51 3.17 9.18 -6.97
CA THR A 51 4.34 8.90 -6.17
C THR A 51 3.93 8.72 -4.72
N ILE A 52 4.40 7.64 -4.10
CA ILE A 52 4.08 7.28 -2.73
C ILE A 52 5.37 7.35 -1.90
N CYS A 53 5.31 8.02 -0.75
CA CYS A 53 6.34 7.93 0.26
C CYS A 53 5.94 6.91 1.32
N THR A 54 6.58 5.74 1.35
CA THR A 54 6.22 4.67 2.29
C THR A 54 6.66 4.96 3.72
N ASP A 55 7.68 5.79 3.94
CA ASP A 55 8.07 6.25 5.28
C ASP A 55 6.96 7.02 5.99
N ASN A 56 6.18 7.79 5.23
CA ASN A 56 5.05 8.55 5.78
C ASN A 56 3.77 7.73 5.88
N LEU A 57 3.64 6.64 5.10
CA LEU A 57 2.53 5.69 5.22
C LEU A 57 2.62 4.89 6.53
N MET A 58 3.83 4.56 6.96
CA MET A 58 4.10 3.77 8.18
C MET A 58 4.11 4.61 9.46
N LYS A 59 4.02 5.95 9.36
CA LYS A 59 3.84 6.78 10.56
C LYS A 59 2.46 6.45 11.14
N PRO A 60 2.36 6.10 12.43
CA PRO A 60 1.05 5.86 13.04
C PRO A 60 0.22 7.14 12.86
N HIS A 61 -0.88 7.05 12.12
CA HIS A 61 -1.86 8.11 12.06
C HIS A 61 -2.43 8.27 13.46
N ALA A 62 -1.86 9.19 14.24
CA ALA A 62 -2.15 9.40 15.66
C ALA A 62 -3.60 9.82 15.96
N GLU A 63 -4.46 10.01 14.95
CA GLU A 63 -5.79 10.62 15.12
C GLU A 63 -6.93 9.91 14.37
N GLY A 64 -6.79 8.62 14.08
CA GLY A 64 -7.82 7.84 13.37
C GLY A 64 -8.66 6.93 14.27
N LYS A 65 -9.46 7.47 15.21
CA LYS A 65 -10.54 6.70 15.83
C LYS A 65 -11.55 6.30 14.75
N GLY A 66 -11.60 5.03 14.36
CA GLY A 66 -12.71 4.52 13.53
C GLY A 66 -12.39 3.64 12.32
N ARG A 67 -11.21 3.00 12.23
CA ARG A 67 -11.14 1.79 11.40
C ARG A 67 -11.84 0.68 12.18
N SER A 68 -13.10 0.37 11.82
CA SER A 68 -13.72 -0.90 12.20
C SER A 68 -12.68 -2.00 12.02
N GLU A 69 -12.52 -2.83 13.03
CA GLU A 69 -11.56 -3.92 13.11
C GLU A 69 -11.89 -4.97 12.03
N VAL A 70 -11.57 -4.66 10.77
CA VAL A 70 -11.67 -5.60 9.67
C VAL A 70 -10.48 -6.53 9.82
N SER A 71 -10.69 -7.65 10.49
CA SER A 71 -9.70 -8.70 10.63
C SER A 71 -9.48 -9.40 9.28
N CYS A 72 -8.56 -8.86 8.50
CA CYS A 72 -8.08 -9.52 7.28
C CYS A 72 -7.14 -10.66 7.67
N LYS A 73 -7.37 -11.86 7.14
CA LYS A 73 -6.41 -12.96 7.22
C LYS A 73 -5.46 -12.88 6.04
N TYR A 74 -4.16 -12.92 6.29
CA TYR A 74 -3.13 -12.90 5.25
C TYR A 74 -2.43 -14.25 5.19
N LYS A 75 -2.20 -14.75 3.98
CA LYS A 75 -1.47 -15.98 3.72
C LYS A 75 -0.44 -15.73 2.62
N LEU A 76 0.82 -16.00 2.93
CA LEU A 76 1.90 -15.95 1.95
C LEU A 76 1.91 -17.27 1.17
N LEU A 77 1.53 -17.24 -0.10
CA LEU A 77 1.45 -18.41 -0.98
C LEU A 77 2.79 -18.72 -1.66
N LYS A 78 3.57 -17.68 -1.98
CA LYS A 78 4.89 -17.78 -2.60
C LYS A 78 5.77 -16.64 -2.10
N ASP A 79 7.05 -16.92 -1.86
CA ASP A 79 8.00 -15.94 -1.33
C ASP A 79 9.44 -16.23 -1.76
N THR A 80 9.80 -15.74 -2.94
CA THR A 80 11.14 -15.82 -3.54
C THR A 80 11.74 -14.42 -3.74
N ALA A 81 12.99 -14.35 -4.19
CA ALA A 81 13.66 -13.09 -4.48
C ALA A 81 13.06 -12.33 -5.68
N ASP A 82 12.38 -13.04 -6.57
CA ASP A 82 11.85 -12.51 -7.83
C ASP A 82 10.32 -12.44 -7.85
N GLU A 83 9.66 -13.19 -6.98
CA GLU A 83 8.21 -13.29 -6.97
C GLU A 83 7.67 -13.55 -5.57
N ALA A 84 6.59 -12.85 -5.21
CA ALA A 84 5.80 -13.14 -4.04
C ALA A 84 4.32 -13.18 -4.39
N MET A 85 3.58 -14.05 -3.73
CA MET A 85 2.13 -14.15 -3.87
C MET A 85 1.52 -14.11 -2.48
N ILE A 86 0.66 -13.14 -2.24
CA ILE A 86 -0.03 -12.93 -0.97
C ILE A 86 -1.52 -13.07 -1.24
N GLU A 87 -2.17 -13.94 -0.49
CA GLU A 87 -3.62 -14.01 -0.42
C GLU A 87 -4.08 -13.26 0.83
N SER A 88 -5.11 -12.45 0.68
CA SER A 88 -5.78 -11.77 1.78
C SER A 88 -7.27 -12.03 1.70
N THR A 89 -7.86 -12.47 2.81
CA THR A 89 -9.31 -12.65 2.94
C THR A 89 -9.81 -11.68 3.99
N CYS A 90 -10.63 -10.73 3.56
CA CYS A 90 -11.25 -9.71 4.41
C CYS A 90 -12.78 -9.86 4.28
N ASN A 91 -13.46 -10.33 5.32
CA ASN A 91 -14.89 -10.68 5.27
C ASN A 91 -15.17 -11.66 4.10
N GLU A 92 -16.10 -11.32 3.20
CA GLU A 92 -16.48 -12.10 2.02
C GLU A 92 -15.63 -11.80 0.78
N ARG A 93 -14.55 -11.03 0.93
CA ARG A 93 -13.68 -10.64 -0.18
C ARG A 93 -12.34 -11.33 -0.08
N THR A 94 -11.99 -12.09 -1.11
CA THR A 94 -10.66 -12.67 -1.27
C THR A 94 -9.89 -11.86 -2.30
N SER A 95 -8.61 -11.59 -2.03
CA SER A 95 -7.72 -10.92 -2.96
C SER A 95 -6.38 -11.64 -3.01
N THR A 96 -5.87 -11.86 -4.21
CA THR A 96 -4.53 -12.40 -4.46
C THR A 96 -3.69 -11.30 -5.07
N VAL A 97 -2.59 -10.96 -4.39
CA VAL A 97 -1.59 -9.99 -4.83
C VAL A 97 -0.35 -10.76 -5.24
N THR A 98 0.01 -10.69 -6.52
CA THR A 98 1.26 -11.18 -7.06
C THR A 98 2.21 -10.01 -7.28
N LEU A 99 3.38 -10.08 -6.66
CA LEU A 99 4.48 -9.13 -6.81
C LEU A 99 5.58 -9.83 -7.61
N LYS A 100 5.98 -9.27 -8.74
CA LYS A 100 7.05 -9.80 -9.58
C LYS A 100 8.12 -8.75 -9.82
N ARG A 101 9.37 -9.06 -9.51
CA ARG A 101 10.51 -8.20 -9.81
C ARG A 101 10.67 -8.09 -11.32
N GLU A 102 10.67 -6.88 -11.84
CA GLU A 102 11.03 -6.61 -13.24
C GLU A 102 12.52 -6.28 -13.37
N ASN A 103 13.06 -5.53 -12.40
CA ASN A 103 14.48 -5.18 -12.34
C ASN A 103 14.89 -4.78 -10.90
N ALA A 104 16.11 -4.24 -10.72
CA ALA A 104 16.63 -3.85 -9.41
C ALA A 104 15.82 -2.73 -8.71
N LYS A 105 15.04 -1.95 -9.45
CA LYS A 105 14.24 -0.81 -8.94
C LYS A 105 12.74 -0.96 -9.17
N SER A 106 12.28 -1.92 -9.98
CA SER A 106 10.87 -2.06 -10.37
C SER A 106 10.27 -3.40 -9.98
N ILE A 107 9.05 -3.35 -9.45
CA ILE A 107 8.19 -4.51 -9.19
C ILE A 107 6.85 -4.30 -9.91
N LEU A 108 6.40 -5.30 -10.66
CA LEU A 108 5.05 -5.40 -11.17
C LEU A 108 4.14 -6.06 -10.13
N MET A 109 3.12 -5.35 -9.70
CA MET A 109 2.05 -5.86 -8.84
C MET A 109 0.83 -6.18 -9.70
N SER A 110 0.30 -7.40 -9.56
CA SER A 110 -0.99 -7.80 -10.08
C SER A 110 -1.89 -8.18 -8.92
N MET A 111 -3.05 -7.56 -8.81
CA MET A 111 -4.05 -7.86 -7.81
C MET A 111 -5.28 -8.39 -8.51
N GLN A 112 -5.72 -9.58 -8.10
CA GLN A 112 -7.00 -10.15 -8.48
C GLN A 112 -7.85 -10.22 -7.23
N SER A 113 -9.11 -9.85 -7.33
CA SER A 113 -10.00 -9.85 -6.17
C SER A 113 -11.39 -10.30 -6.55
N THR A 114 -11.98 -11.13 -5.70
CA THR A 114 -13.33 -11.68 -5.82
C THR A 114 -14.13 -11.33 -4.57
N GLY A 115 -15.43 -11.09 -4.75
CA GLY A 115 -16.36 -10.81 -3.64
C GLY A 115 -17.76 -10.48 -4.16
N PRO A 116 -18.68 -10.02 -3.27
CA PRO A 116 -20.09 -9.80 -3.61
C PRO A 116 -20.32 -8.78 -4.73
N ARG A 117 -19.37 -7.87 -4.96
CA ARG A 117 -19.43 -6.84 -6.03
C ARG A 117 -18.82 -7.31 -7.36
N GLY A 118 -18.46 -8.58 -7.47
CA GLY A 118 -17.83 -9.17 -8.66
C GLY A 118 -16.30 -9.21 -8.60
N ALA A 119 -15.72 -9.81 -9.63
CA ALA A 119 -14.28 -9.89 -9.79
C ALA A 119 -13.68 -8.55 -10.26
N SER A 120 -12.52 -8.20 -9.73
CA SER A 120 -11.77 -7.02 -10.16
C SER A 120 -10.29 -7.36 -10.28
N ASN A 121 -9.67 -6.86 -11.34
CA ASN A 121 -8.25 -7.01 -11.59
C ASN A 121 -7.60 -5.62 -11.62
N MET A 122 -6.39 -5.55 -11.09
CA MET A 122 -5.59 -4.34 -11.09
C MET A 122 -4.13 -4.71 -11.34
N LYS A 123 -3.44 -3.97 -12.21
CA LYS A 123 -1.99 -4.09 -12.38
C LYS A 123 -1.35 -2.74 -12.18
N ALA A 124 -0.28 -2.71 -11.41
CA ALA A 124 0.50 -1.51 -11.17
C ALA A 124 1.99 -1.82 -11.15
N ARG A 125 2.80 -0.94 -11.71
CA ARG A 125 4.26 -0.99 -11.62
C ARG A 125 4.74 -0.04 -10.52
N TYR A 126 5.59 -0.54 -9.64
CA TYR A 126 6.21 0.20 -8.55
C TYR A 126 7.68 0.39 -8.86
N THR A 127 8.11 1.62 -9.10
CA THR A 127 9.50 1.98 -9.36
C THR A 127 10.07 2.78 -8.20
N TYR A 128 11.14 2.27 -7.58
CA TYR A 128 11.85 2.97 -6.51
C TYR A 128 12.59 4.20 -7.04
N LEU A 129 12.28 5.37 -6.47
CA LEU A 129 12.86 6.66 -6.84
C LEU A 129 13.97 7.12 -5.88
N GLY A 130 14.09 6.52 -4.69
CA GLY A 130 15.06 6.91 -3.66
C GLY A 130 14.43 7.11 -2.29
N ALA A 131 15.10 7.84 -1.41
CA ALA A 131 14.54 8.25 -0.12
C ALA A 131 13.38 9.25 -0.29
N CYS A 132 12.43 9.27 0.65
CA CYS A 132 11.42 10.31 0.69
C CYS A 132 12.04 11.70 0.93
N ARG A 133 11.47 12.73 0.32
CA ARG A 133 11.87 14.11 0.59
C ARG A 133 11.26 14.61 1.89
N GLU A 134 11.98 15.50 2.58
CA GLU A 134 11.43 16.19 3.74
C GLU A 134 10.19 17.00 3.35
N GLY A 135 9.14 16.93 4.18
CA GLY A 135 7.86 17.61 3.91
C GLY A 135 7.04 17.01 2.77
N GLN A 136 7.48 15.92 2.14
CA GLN A 136 6.69 15.22 1.13
C GLN A 136 5.44 14.60 1.77
N GLY A 137 4.29 14.70 1.12
CA GLY A 137 3.08 13.97 1.53
C GLY A 137 3.23 12.45 1.36
N THR A 138 2.32 11.67 1.93
CA THR A 138 2.27 10.20 1.72
C THR A 138 2.04 9.86 0.24
N MET A 139 1.28 10.70 -0.46
CA MET A 139 1.00 10.58 -1.89
C MET A 139 1.16 11.94 -2.56
N SER A 140 1.78 11.96 -3.74
CA SER A 140 1.76 13.09 -4.66
C SER A 140 1.40 12.63 -6.07
N LEU A 141 0.70 13.50 -6.78
CA LEU A 141 0.39 13.33 -8.20
C LEU A 141 1.38 14.15 -9.00
N ASP A 142 1.65 13.68 -10.22
CA ASP A 142 2.38 14.47 -11.19
C ASP A 142 1.66 15.82 -11.41
N PRO A 143 2.35 16.97 -11.31
CA PRO A 143 1.73 18.29 -11.39
C PRO A 143 1.07 18.58 -12.74
N ASP A 144 1.48 17.86 -13.79
CA ASP A 144 0.98 17.97 -15.15
C ASP A 144 -0.09 16.92 -15.48
N SER A 145 -0.36 15.98 -14.56
CA SER A 145 -1.40 14.96 -14.74
C SER A 145 -2.81 15.56 -14.91
N PRO A 146 -3.68 14.94 -15.74
CA PRO A 146 -5.08 15.33 -15.83
C PRO A 146 -5.79 15.36 -14.48
N GLU A 147 -5.46 14.41 -13.59
CA GLU A 147 -5.98 14.32 -12.23
C GLU A 147 -5.59 15.55 -11.40
N CYS A 148 -4.34 15.98 -11.47
CA CYS A 148 -3.89 17.17 -10.77
C CYS A 148 -4.53 18.45 -11.34
N LYS A 149 -4.70 18.55 -12.66
CA LYS A 149 -5.42 19.67 -13.30
C LYS A 149 -6.88 19.72 -12.86
N GLN A 150 -7.57 18.58 -12.84
CA GLN A 150 -8.94 18.49 -12.36
C GLN A 150 -9.04 18.85 -10.88
N MET A 151 -8.09 18.39 -10.06
CA MET A 151 -8.04 18.69 -8.63
C MET A 151 -7.81 20.18 -8.38
N LYS A 152 -6.89 20.82 -9.10
CA LYS A 152 -6.66 22.27 -9.06
C LYS A 152 -7.95 23.04 -9.42
N ALA A 153 -8.66 22.61 -10.45
CA ALA A 153 -9.94 23.21 -10.85
C ALA A 153 -11.02 23.06 -9.78
N GLN A 154 -11.14 21.89 -9.15
CA GLN A 154 -12.07 21.66 -8.05
C GLN A 154 -11.69 22.45 -6.79
N ALA A 155 -10.41 22.54 -6.47
CA ALA A 155 -9.90 23.24 -5.30
C ALA A 155 -10.18 24.76 -5.35
N ALA A 156 -10.35 25.34 -6.55
CA ALA A 156 -10.75 26.74 -6.71
C ALA A 156 -12.15 27.05 -6.13
N GLN A 157 -13.00 26.03 -5.96
CA GLN A 157 -14.37 26.16 -5.43
C GLN A 157 -14.47 25.80 -3.94
N MET A 158 -13.35 25.53 -3.28
CA MET A 158 -13.30 25.08 -1.88
C MET A 158 -12.79 26.17 -0.94
N ASP A 159 -13.00 25.96 0.36
CA ASP A 159 -12.42 26.81 1.39
C ASP A 159 -10.88 26.78 1.35
N ALA A 160 -10.24 27.81 1.90
CA ALA A 160 -8.80 28.00 1.82
C ALA A 160 -8.01 26.80 2.39
N LYS A 161 -8.46 26.21 3.50
CA LYS A 161 -7.76 25.12 4.18
C LYS A 161 -7.85 23.83 3.37
N THR A 162 -9.02 23.51 2.82
CA THR A 162 -9.21 22.33 1.97
C THR A 162 -8.46 22.49 0.64
N ARG A 163 -8.51 23.69 0.05
CA ARG A 163 -7.77 24.04 -1.17
C ARG A 163 -6.26 23.85 -0.99
N GLU A 164 -5.66 24.38 0.07
CA GLU A 164 -4.23 24.23 0.34
C GLU A 164 -3.82 22.76 0.47
N ARG A 165 -4.62 21.94 1.17
CA ARG A 165 -4.36 20.49 1.30
C ARG A 165 -4.42 19.76 -0.04
N LEU A 166 -5.42 20.05 -0.89
CA LEU A 166 -5.53 19.45 -2.22
C LEU A 166 -4.38 19.88 -3.13
N LEU A 167 -4.04 21.17 -3.15
CA LEU A 167 -2.93 21.68 -3.94
C LEU A 167 -1.58 21.12 -3.48
N ALA A 168 -1.42 20.76 -2.20
CA ALA A 168 -0.22 20.11 -1.71
C ALA A 168 -0.01 18.68 -2.25
N MET A 169 -1.06 18.02 -2.75
CA MET A 169 -0.97 16.70 -3.41
C MET A 169 -0.46 16.80 -4.85
N CYS A 170 -0.36 18.01 -5.40
CA CYS A 170 -0.11 18.35 -6.79
C CYS A 170 1.30 18.96 -7.02
N LYS A 171 2.30 18.42 -6.30
CA LYS A 171 3.66 18.94 -6.20
C LYS A 171 4.69 17.96 -6.73
#